data_AF-A0A2G2GU30-F1
#
_entry.id   AF-A0A2G2GU30-F1
#
_cell.length_a   1.000
_cell.length_b   1.000
_cell.length_c   1.000
_cell.angle_alpha   90.00
_cell.angle_beta   90.00
_cell.angle_gamma   90.00
#
_symmetry.space_group_name_H-M   'P 1'
#
loop_
_entity.id
_entity.type
_entity.pdbx_description
1 polymer ?
#
loop_
_entity_poly.entity_id
_entity_poly.type
_entity_poly.pdbx_seq_one_letter_code
_entity_poly.pdbx_strand_id
1 'polypeptide(L)'
;MTAPYVVPGWVDLLVALDKAPPTDKESLGRICDAADMSLGNLQLGVSAIGELLVAASASPEEVDPGTLAKAGWLLADLGRLTMLLGELAVDADHRRRLAGEGGP
;
A
#
# COMPACT_ATOMS: atom_id res chain seq x y z
N MET A 1 -15.69 -6.12 23.34
CA MET A 1 -14.39 -6.60 22.82
C MET A 1 -14.42 -6.47 21.31
N THR A 2 -13.81 -5.43 20.76
CA THR A 2 -13.58 -5.31 19.32
C THR A 2 -12.39 -6.21 18.98
N ALA A 3 -12.58 -7.15 18.05
CA ALA A 3 -11.48 -7.98 17.56
C ALA A 3 -10.39 -7.06 16.99
N PRO A 4 -9.09 -7.36 17.20
CA PRO A 4 -8.02 -6.58 16.58
C PRO A 4 -8.21 -6.66 15.06
N TYR A 5 -8.48 -5.52 14.44
CA TYR A 5 -8.54 -5.40 13.00
C TYR A 5 -7.13 -5.63 12.46
N VAL A 6 -6.88 -6.84 11.97
CA VAL A 6 -5.65 -7.16 11.25
C VAL A 6 -5.76 -6.50 9.89
N VAL A 7 -4.89 -5.52 9.61
CA VAL A 7 -4.78 -4.94 8.27
C VAL A 7 -4.29 -6.05 7.34
N PRO A 8 -5.07 -6.44 6.31
CA PRO A 8 -4.67 -7.51 5.40
C PRO A 8 -3.39 -7.13 4.65
N GLY A 9 -2.57 -8.12 4.30
CA GLY A 9 -1.44 -7.87 3.41
C GLY A 9 -1.93 -7.48 2.00
N TRP A 10 -1.09 -6.80 1.22
CA TRP A 10 -1.47 -6.37 -0.14
C TRP A 10 -1.89 -7.54 -1.06
N VAL A 11 -1.29 -8.73 -0.87
CA VAL A 11 -1.69 -9.97 -1.57
C VAL A 11 -3.11 -10.40 -1.16
N ASP A 12 -3.44 -10.31 0.13
CA ASP A 12 -4.77 -10.63 0.62
C ASP A 12 -5.82 -9.66 0.06
N LEU A 13 -5.47 -8.37 -0.06
CA LEU A 13 -6.33 -7.37 -0.65
C LEU A 13 -6.57 -7.62 -2.15
N LEU A 14 -5.55 -8.03 -2.91
CA LEU A 14 -5.72 -8.45 -4.31
C LEU A 14 -6.67 -9.64 -4.44
N VAL A 15 -6.46 -10.67 -3.62
CA VAL A 15 -7.34 -11.85 -3.61
C VAL A 15 -8.77 -11.47 -3.20
N ALA A 16 -8.92 -10.55 -2.26
CA ALA A 16 -10.23 -10.04 -1.85
C ALA A 16 -10.93 -9.28 -2.98
N LEU A 17 -10.19 -8.44 -3.73
CA LEU A 17 -10.74 -7.70 -4.87
C LEU A 17 -11.18 -8.61 -6.01
N ASP A 18 -10.38 -9.64 -6.32
CA ASP A 18 -10.71 -10.64 -7.35
C ASP A 18 -11.98 -11.42 -6.99
N LYS A 19 -12.17 -11.74 -5.71
CA LYS A 19 -13.33 -12.49 -5.21
C LYS A 19 -14.56 -11.63 -4.95
N ALA A 20 -14.41 -10.31 -4.86
CA ALA A 20 -15.50 -9.40 -4.52
C ALA A 20 -16.54 -9.38 -5.65
N PRO A 21 -17.81 -9.72 -5.38
CA PRO A 21 -18.87 -9.55 -6.37
C PRO A 21 -18.96 -8.08 -6.80
N PRO A 22 -19.16 -7.79 -8.09
CA PRO A 22 -19.23 -6.40 -8.58
C PRO A 22 -20.42 -5.63 -8.00
N THR A 23 -21.37 -6.28 -7.35
CA THR A 23 -22.52 -5.66 -6.66
C THR A 23 -22.27 -5.39 -5.18
N ASP A 24 -21.18 -5.92 -4.59
CA ASP A 24 -20.91 -5.83 -3.16
C ASP A 24 -20.12 -4.54 -2.82
N LYS A 25 -20.86 -3.44 -2.71
CA LYS A 25 -20.31 -2.11 -2.41
C LYS A 25 -19.56 -2.06 -1.08
N GLU A 26 -20.01 -2.81 -0.08
CA GLU A 26 -19.43 -2.76 1.25
C GLU A 26 -18.05 -3.41 1.25
N SER A 27 -17.92 -4.59 0.65
CA SER A 27 -16.63 -5.27 0.51
C SER A 27 -15.66 -4.46 -0.34
N LEU A 28 -16.11 -3.91 -1.48
CA LEU A 28 -15.28 -3.06 -2.35
C LEU A 28 -14.81 -1.78 -1.62
N GLY A 29 -15.70 -1.16 -0.82
CA GLY A 29 -15.34 -0.02 0.01
C GLY A 29 -14.27 -0.35 1.04
N ARG A 30 -14.41 -1.47 1.77
CA ARG A 30 -13.41 -1.91 2.75
C ARG A 30 -12.05 -2.22 2.11
N ILE A 31 -12.04 -2.78 0.91
CA ILE A 31 -10.79 -3.03 0.16
C ILE A 31 -10.12 -1.72 -0.21
N CYS A 32 -10.88 -0.73 -0.71
CA CYS A 32 -10.39 0.60 -1.02
C CYS A 32 -9.77 1.26 0.22
N ASP A 33 -10.51 1.29 1.34
CA ASP A 33 -10.04 1.91 2.59
C ASP A 33 -8.77 1.22 3.11
N ALA A 34 -8.70 -0.12 3.02
CA ALA A 34 -7.52 -0.87 3.44
C ALA A 34 -6.30 -0.61 2.54
N ALA A 35 -6.52 -0.45 1.23
CA ALA A 35 -5.47 -0.09 0.28
C ALA A 35 -4.94 1.34 0.57
N ASP A 36 -5.83 2.31 0.80
CA ASP A 36 -5.47 3.69 1.15
C ASP A 36 -4.72 3.77 2.49
N MET A 37 -5.17 3.04 3.51
CA MET A 37 -4.44 2.95 4.78
C MET A 37 -3.04 2.34 4.60
N SER A 38 -2.92 1.30 3.77
CA SER A 38 -1.64 0.67 3.47
C SER A 38 -0.70 1.62 2.72
N LEU A 39 -1.23 2.40 1.78
CA LEU A 39 -0.50 3.46 1.08
C LEU A 39 0.03 4.53 2.04
N GLY A 40 -0.82 5.02 2.95
CA GLY A 40 -0.42 6.03 3.94
C GLY A 40 0.71 5.53 4.86
N ASN A 41 0.60 4.30 5.36
CA ASN A 41 1.65 3.70 6.19
C ASN A 41 2.96 3.50 5.41
N LEU A 42 2.86 3.09 4.14
CA LEU A 42 4.01 2.89 3.27
C LEU A 42 4.74 4.22 3.00
N GLN A 43 4.00 5.30 2.78
CA GLN A 43 4.57 6.64 2.60
C GLN A 43 5.34 7.11 3.83
N LEU A 44 4.82 6.88 5.05
CA LEU A 44 5.54 7.18 6.29
C LEU A 44 6.85 6.39 6.39
N GLY A 45 6.82 5.10 6.07
CA GLY A 45 8.01 4.25 6.05
C GLY A 45 9.06 4.70 5.02
N VAL A 46 8.63 5.06 3.81
CA VAL A 46 9.51 5.62 2.76
C VAL A 46 10.17 6.92 3.23
N SER A 47 9.42 7.83 3.85
CA SER A 47 9.97 9.08 4.42
C SER A 47 11.01 8.82 5.49
N ALA A 48 10.74 7.90 6.43
CA ALA A 48 11.69 7.54 7.48
C ALA A 48 13.00 6.96 6.90
N ILE A 49 12.92 6.14 5.85
CA ILE A 49 14.11 5.64 5.15
C ILE A 49 14.87 6.80 4.47
N GLY A 50 14.15 7.74 3.85
CA GLY A 50 14.75 8.95 3.28
C GLY A 50 15.51 9.77 4.30
N GLU A 51 14.94 9.99 5.48
CA GLU A 51 15.60 10.69 6.59
C GLU A 51 16.87 9.98 7.07
N LEU A 52 16.83 8.64 7.18
CA LEU A 52 18.01 7.83 7.50
C LEU A 52 19.10 7.97 6.44
N LEU A 53 18.74 8.00 5.15
CA LEU A 53 19.71 8.21 4.06
C LEU A 53 20.32 9.61 4.09
N VAL A 54 19.53 10.65 4.41
CA VAL A 54 20.04 12.01 4.59
C VAL A 54 21.03 12.05 5.76
N ALA A 55 20.69 11.44 6.91
CA ALA A 55 21.60 11.36 8.04
C ALA A 55 22.90 10.60 7.68
N ALA A 56 22.78 9.47 6.99
CA ALA A 56 23.93 8.68 6.51
C ALA A 56 24.82 9.48 5.54
N SER A 57 24.24 10.37 4.72
CA SER A 57 25.00 11.20 3.79
C SER A 57 25.90 12.25 4.45
N ALA A 58 25.64 12.59 5.72
CA ALA A 58 26.47 13.51 6.49
C ALA A 58 27.80 12.88 6.96
N SER A 59 27.87 11.54 7.02
CA SER A 59 29.05 10.76 7.44
C SER A 59 29.20 9.50 6.59
N PRO A 60 29.45 9.65 5.27
CA PRO A 60 29.42 8.53 4.32
C PRO A 60 30.49 7.46 4.60
N GLU A 61 31.61 7.82 5.22
CA GLU A 61 32.67 6.91 5.65
C GLU A 61 32.26 5.96 6.78
N GLU A 62 31.22 6.30 7.56
CA GLU A 62 30.72 5.47 8.65
C GLU A 62 29.65 4.46 8.18
N VAL A 63 29.22 4.57 6.92
CA VAL A 63 28.13 3.75 6.38
C VAL A 63 28.69 2.76 5.38
N ASP A 64 28.45 1.48 5.64
CA ASP A 64 28.79 0.41 4.70
C ASP A 64 28.07 0.63 3.34
N PRO A 65 28.80 0.68 2.21
CA PRO A 65 28.19 0.84 0.88
C PRO A 65 27.14 -0.22 0.55
N GLY A 66 27.30 -1.45 1.07
CA GLY A 66 26.31 -2.52 0.92
C GLY A 66 24.99 -2.20 1.60
N THR A 67 25.01 -1.48 2.73
CA THR A 67 23.83 -1.00 3.44
C THR A 67 23.07 0.06 2.64
N LEU A 68 23.79 1.02 2.03
CA LEU A 68 23.19 2.02 1.13
C LEU A 68 22.54 1.36 -0.09
N ALA A 69 23.21 0.39 -0.70
CA ALA A 69 22.66 -0.36 -1.83
C ALA A 69 21.37 -1.10 -1.44
N LYS A 70 21.34 -1.77 -0.29
CA LYS A 70 20.13 -2.44 0.24
C LYS A 70 19.00 -1.46 0.51
N ALA A 71 19.29 -0.28 1.07
CA ALA A 71 18.30 0.77 1.26
C ALA A 71 17.73 1.27 -0.08
N GLY A 72 18.58 1.42 -1.11
CA GLY A 72 18.14 1.75 -2.46
C GLY A 72 17.22 0.69 -3.09
N TRP A 73 17.56 -0.59 -2.95
CA TRP A 73 16.69 -1.69 -3.39
C TRP A 73 15.36 -1.72 -2.65
N LEU A 74 15.39 -1.53 -1.33
CA LEU A 74 14.20 -1.44 -0.51
C LEU A 74 13.30 -0.29 -0.99
N LEU A 75 13.85 0.91 -1.20
CA LEU A 75 13.08 2.04 -1.73
C LEU A 75 12.45 1.75 -3.10
N ALA A 76 13.15 1.04 -3.98
CA ALA A 76 12.60 0.63 -5.27
C ALA A 76 11.45 -0.38 -5.13
N ASP A 77 11.56 -1.34 -4.20
CA ASP A 77 10.48 -2.28 -3.88
C ASP A 77 9.26 -1.59 -3.27
N LEU A 78 9.47 -0.65 -2.33
CA LEU A 78 8.40 0.14 -1.72
C LEU A 78 7.70 1.04 -2.75
N GLY A 79 8.46 1.60 -3.71
CA GLY A 79 7.90 2.35 -4.83
C GLY A 79 6.98 1.49 -5.70
N ARG A 80 7.40 0.27 -6.06
CA ARG A 80 6.56 -0.69 -6.80
C ARG A 80 5.30 -1.06 -6.03
N LEU A 81 5.42 -1.33 -4.72
CA LEU A 81 4.27 -1.67 -3.89
C LEU A 81 3.27 -0.50 -3.78
N THR A 82 3.77 0.74 -3.69
CA THR A 82 2.93 1.95 -3.72
C THR A 82 2.11 2.01 -5.00
N MET A 83 2.72 1.74 -6.17
CA MET A 83 2.00 1.75 -7.44
C MET A 83 0.89 0.68 -7.47
N LEU A 84 1.20 -0.56 -7.07
CA LEU A 84 0.24 -1.67 -7.05
C LEU A 84 -0.95 -1.39 -6.12
N LEU A 85 -0.70 -0.86 -4.92
CA LEU A 85 -1.77 -0.51 -3.99
C LEU A 85 -2.62 0.66 -4.52
N GLY A 86 -2.02 1.62 -5.22
CA GLY A 86 -2.75 2.71 -5.89
C GLY A 86 -3.67 2.19 -7.00
N GLU A 87 -3.16 1.30 -7.86
CA GLU A 87 -3.96 0.64 -8.90
C GLU A 87 -5.12 -0.17 -8.30
N LEU A 88 -4.86 -0.91 -7.23
CA LEU A 88 -5.86 -1.68 -6.50
C LEU A 88 -6.98 -0.78 -5.94
N ALA A 89 -6.62 0.34 -5.29
CA ALA A 89 -7.58 1.27 -4.73
C ALA A 89 -8.47 1.89 -5.83
N VAL A 90 -7.86 2.28 -6.96
CA VAL A 90 -8.58 2.82 -8.12
C VAL A 90 -9.54 1.80 -8.72
N ASP A 91 -9.13 0.54 -8.90
CA ASP A 91 -10.00 -0.52 -9.43
C ASP A 91 -11.15 -0.83 -8.45
N ALA A 92 -10.86 -0.93 -7.15
CA ALA A 92 -11.89 -1.14 -6.13
C ALA A 92 -12.94 -0.02 -6.13
N ASP A 93 -12.52 1.26 -6.18
CA ASP A 93 -13.43 2.40 -6.25
C ASP A 93 -14.22 2.44 -7.56
N HIS A 94 -13.57 2.12 -8.69
CA HIS A 94 -14.25 2.04 -9.99
C HIS A 94 -15.36 0.99 -9.98
N ARG A 95 -15.06 -0.23 -9.53
CA ARG A 95 -16.07 -1.32 -9.38
C ARG A 95 -17.19 -0.92 -8.43
N ARG A 96 -16.86 -0.23 -7.33
CA ARG A 96 -17.84 0.27 -6.36
C ARG A 96 -18.81 1.28 -7.00
N ARG A 97 -18.31 2.17 -7.87
CA ARG A 97 -19.14 3.15 -8.59
C ARG A 97 -20.06 2.47 -9.60
N LEU A 98 -19.57 1.47 -10.34
CA LEU A 98 -20.40 0.69 -11.26
C LEU A 98 -21.51 -0.08 -10.53
N ALA A 99 -21.23 -0.62 -9.35
CA ALA A 99 -22.25 -1.19 -8.47
C ALA A 99 -23.32 -0.15 -8.06
N GLY A 100 -22.94 1.14 -8.03
CA GLY A 100 -23.76 2.31 -7.78
C GLY A 100 -24.80 2.57 -8.85
N GLU A 101 -24.41 2.43 -10.11
CA GLU A 101 -25.19 2.81 -11.30
C GLU A 101 -26.09 1.68 -11.82
N GLY A 102 -25.89 0.44 -11.37
CA GLY A 102 -26.63 -0.75 -11.82
C GLY A 102 -27.82 -1.22 -10.95
N GLY A 103 -28.35 -0.38 -10.06
CA GLY A 103 -29.52 -0.74 -9.25
C GLY A 103 -30.85 -0.45 -9.98
N PRO A 104 -31.87 -1.35 -9.89
CA PRO A 104 -33.21 -1.09 -10.42
C PRO A 104 -33.93 0.08 -9.73
#